data_AF-M0IMZ6-F1
#
_entry.id   AF-M0IMZ6-F1
#
_cell.length_a   1.000
_cell.length_b   1.000
_cell.length_c   1.000
_cell.angle_alpha   90.00
_cell.angle_beta   90.00
_cell.angle_gamma   90.00
#
_symmetry.space_group_name_H-M   'P 1'
#
loop_
_entity.id
_entity.type
_entity.pdbx_description
1 polymer ?
#
loop_
_entity_poly.entity_id
_entity_poly.type
_entity_poly.pdbx_seq_one_letter_code
_entity_poly.pdbx_strand_id
1 'polypeptide(L)' 'MWSRAEDAIMRVDIGRAGIAILLTLFVILGIEDAYIWAASGVVPGIEFFVALVFVLVIAVVAIREARAHPPSR' A
#
# COMPACT_ATOMS: atom_id res chain seq x y z
N MET A 1 9.09 -16.00 28.79
CA MET A 1 7.68 -16.06 28.32
C MET A 1 7.16 -14.73 27.76
N TRP A 2 7.93 -13.62 27.87
CA TRP A 2 7.53 -12.27 27.44
C TRP A 2 7.67 -12.01 25.93
N SER A 3 8.60 -12.68 25.22
CA SER A 3 8.90 -12.32 23.81
C SER A 3 7.78 -12.67 22.80
N ARG A 4 6.92 -13.66 23.09
CA ARG A 4 5.84 -14.06 22.16
C ARG A 4 4.77 -12.99 21.96
N ALA A 5 4.53 -12.14 22.95
CA ALA A 5 3.53 -11.07 22.86
C ALA A 5 4.05 -9.90 22.02
N GLU A 6 5.32 -9.54 22.18
CA GLU A 6 5.99 -8.48 21.43
C GLU A 6 6.12 -8.84 19.94
N ASP A 7 6.42 -10.10 19.61
CA ASP A 7 6.46 -10.59 18.23
C ASP A 7 5.09 -10.49 17.53
N ALA A 8 4.01 -10.77 18.26
CA ALA A 8 2.65 -10.67 17.73
C ALA A 8 2.24 -9.22 17.50
N ILE A 9 2.60 -8.32 18.43
CA ILE A 9 2.35 -6.87 18.30
C ILE A 9 3.15 -6.29 17.13
N MET A 10 4.45 -6.59 17.01
CA MET A 10 5.27 -6.14 15.87
C MET A 10 4.74 -6.63 14.52
N ARG A 11 4.29 -7.89 14.42
CA ARG A 11 3.70 -8.44 13.19
C ARG A 11 2.39 -7.76 12.81
N VAL A 12 1.56 -7.40 13.80
CA VAL A 12 0.31 -6.67 13.58
C VAL A 12 0.56 -5.21 13.21
N ASP A 13 1.55 -4.57 13.84
CA ASP A 13 1.91 -3.17 13.58
C ASP A 13 2.57 -2.97 12.22
N ILE A 14 3.47 -3.86 11.78
CA ILE A 14 4.04 -3.81 10.42
C ILE A 14 2.94 -3.90 9.36
N GLY A 15 1.93 -4.76 9.57
CA GLY A 15 0.80 -4.89 8.66
C GLY A 15 -0.06 -3.62 8.61
N ARG A 16 -0.34 -3.00 9.76
CA ARG A 16 -1.14 -1.76 9.82
C ARG A 16 -0.36 -0.55 9.29
N ALA A 17 0.91 -0.41 9.64
CA ALA A 17 1.76 0.66 9.15
C ALA A 17 1.96 0.57 7.64
N GLY A 18 2.18 -0.64 7.10
CA GLY A 18 2.27 -0.86 5.66
C GLY A 18 0.99 -0.45 4.92
N ILE A 19 -0.19 -0.83 5.44
CA ILE A 19 -1.48 -0.40 4.89
C ILE A 19 -1.64 1.13 4.97
N ALA A 20 -1.29 1.74 6.10
CA ALA A 20 -1.38 3.19 6.27
C ALA A 20 -0.47 3.95 5.29
N ILE A 21 0.75 3.47 5.06
CA ILE A 21 1.68 4.03 4.08
C ILE A 21 1.08 3.91 2.66
N LEU A 22 0.55 2.74 2.29
CA LEU A 22 -0.06 2.53 0.98
C LEU A 22 -1.27 3.44 0.74
N LEU A 23 -2.15 3.59 1.73
CA LEU A 23 -3.28 4.52 1.66
C LEU A 23 -2.81 5.97 1.52
N THR A 24 -1.77 6.35 2.26
CA THR A 24 -1.21 7.70 2.19
C THR A 24 -0.64 7.98 0.79
N LEU A 25 0.15 7.06 0.24
CA LEU A 25 0.70 7.18 -1.11
C LEU A 25 -0.40 7.21 -2.17
N PHE A 26 -1.42 6.36 -2.06
CA PHE A 26 -2.58 6.36 -2.96
C PHE A 26 -3.26 7.74 -3.00
N VAL A 27 -3.49 8.35 -1.83
CA VAL A 27 -4.11 9.67 -1.73
C VAL A 27 -3.23 10.75 -2.34
N ILE A 28 -1.92 10.76 -2.03
CA ILE A 28 -0.98 11.75 -2.57
C ILE A 28 -0.95 11.67 -4.10
N LEU A 29 -0.80 10.47 -4.66
CA LEU A 29 -0.75 10.26 -6.11
C LEU A 29 -2.09 10.59 -6.80
N GLY A 30 -3.22 10.24 -6.17
CA GLY A 30 -4.53 10.61 -6.71
C GLY A 30 -4.77 12.12 -6.73
N ILE A 31 -4.27 12.85 -5.73
CA ILE A 31 -4.31 14.32 -5.71
C ILE A 31 -3.42 14.91 -6.80
N GLU A 32 -2.22 14.36 -6.99
CA GLU A 32 -1.30 14.76 -8.05
C GLU A 32 -1.95 14.62 -9.43
N ASP A 33 -2.56 13.47 -9.73
CA ASP A 33 -3.26 13.22 -10.98
C ASP A 33 -4.39 14.24 -11.20
N ALA A 34 -5.21 14.51 -10.16
CA ALA A 34 -6.28 15.49 -10.24
C ALA A 34 -5.74 16.92 -10.49
N TYR A 35 -4.61 17.27 -9.87
CA TYR A 35 -3.95 18.56 -10.07
C TYR A 35 -3.41 18.68 -11.50
N ILE A 36 -2.73 17.64 -12.01
CA ILE A 36 -2.22 17.60 -13.38
C ILE A 36 -3.38 17.75 -14.35
N TRP A 37 -4.50 17.07 -14.12
CA TRP A 37 -5.70 17.21 -14.94
C TRP A 37 -6.21 18.65 -14.96
N ALA A 38 -6.35 19.26 -13.79
CA ALA A 38 -6.86 20.62 -13.66
C ALA A 38 -5.93 21.66 -14.29
N ALA A 39 -4.61 21.47 -14.18
CA ALA A 39 -3.61 22.42 -14.67
C ALA A 39 -3.35 22.29 -16.18
N SER A 40 -3.34 21.07 -16.70
CA SER A 40 -3.01 20.80 -18.11
C SER A 40 -4.24 20.68 -19.01
N GLY A 41 -5.43 20.43 -18.45
CA GLY A 41 -6.64 20.07 -19.20
C GLY A 41 -6.59 18.68 -19.83
N VAL A 42 -5.47 17.96 -19.68
CA VAL A 42 -5.27 16.61 -20.20
C VAL A 42 -5.73 15.64 -19.11
N VAL A 43 -6.72 14.81 -19.45
CA VAL A 43 -7.13 13.72 -18.56
C VAL A 43 -5.91 12.81 -18.36
N PRO A 44 -5.46 12.60 -17.10
CA PRO A 44 -4.40 11.65 -16.81
C PRO A 44 -4.75 10.33 -17.48
N GLY A 45 -3.84 9.83 -18.31
CA GLY A 45 -4.10 8.66 -19.15
C GLY A 45 -4.61 7.52 -18.29
N ILE A 46 -5.52 6.70 -18.83
CA ILE A 46 -6.06 5.52 -18.14
C ILE A 46 -4.94 4.61 -17.62
N GLU A 47 -3.76 4.69 -18.23
CA GLU A 47 -2.51 4.05 -17.84
C GLU A 47 -2.08 4.38 -16.41
N PHE A 48 -2.24 5.64 -15.96
CA PHE A 48 -1.90 6.06 -14.60
C PHE A 48 -2.88 5.48 -13.57
N PHE A 49 -4.17 5.54 -13.86
CA PHE A 49 -5.19 4.90 -13.02
C PHE A 49 -4.96 3.38 -12.93
N VAL A 50 -4.68 2.73 -14.06
CA VAL A 50 -4.38 1.29 -14.13
C VAL A 50 -3.11 0.97 -13.35
N ALA A 51 -2.04 1.75 -13.50
CA ALA A 51 -0.79 1.56 -12.77
C ALA A 51 -1.01 1.66 -11.25
N LEU A 52 -1.81 2.64 -10.82
CA LEU A 52 -2.09 2.90 -9.42
C LEU A 52 -2.94 1.76 -8.79
N VAL A 53 -3.93 1.24 -9.52
CA VAL A 53 -4.66 0.03 -9.14
C VAL A 53 -3.73 -1.20 -9.11
N PHE A 54 -2.83 -1.33 -10.08
CA PHE A 54 -1.91 -2.47 -10.18
C PHE A 54 -0.95 -2.52 -8.98
N VAL A 55 -0.39 -1.37 -8.58
CA VAL A 55 0.44 -1.24 -7.37
C VAL A 55 -0.32 -1.69 -6.13
N LEU A 56 -1.59 -1.29 -6.01
CA LEU A 56 -2.43 -1.66 -4.87
C LEU A 56 -2.67 -3.19 -4.81
N VAL A 57 -2.92 -3.82 -5.96
CA VAL A 57 -3.09 -5.28 -6.07
C VAL A 57 -1.81 -6.01 -5.68
N ILE A 58 -0.65 -5.59 -6.22
CA ILE A 58 0.65 -6.20 -5.87
C ILE A 58 0.90 -6.08 -4.36
N ALA A 59 0.64 -4.91 -3.77
CA ALA A 59 0.85 -4.70 -2.35
C ALA A 59 -0.06 -5.60 -1.49
N VAL A 60 -1.33 -5.74 -1.85
CA VAL A 60 -2.26 -6.66 -1.17
C VAL A 60 -1.79 -8.11 -1.29
N VAL A 61 -1.36 -8.53 -2.48
CA VAL A 61 -0.82 -9.88 -2.70
C VAL A 61 0.43 -10.12 -1.86
N ALA A 62 1.36 -9.16 -1.84
CA ALA A 62 2.58 -9.25 -1.04
C ALA A 62 2.28 -9.35 0.46
N ILE A 63 1.31 -8.57 0.97
CA ILE A 63 0.88 -8.67 2.37
C ILE A 63 0.23 -10.02 2.66
N ARG A 64 -0.62 -10.52 1.74
CA ARG A 64 -1.24 -11.85 1.89
C ARG A 64 -0.19 -12.95 1.91
N GLU A 65 0.81 -12.89 1.03
CA GLU A 65 1.88 -13.89 1.01
C GLU A 65 2.79 -13.82 2.23
N ALA A 66 3.16 -12.62 2.67
CA ALA A 66 3.92 -12.45 3.90
C ALA A 66 3.18 -12.98 5.15
N ARG A 67 1.84 -12.96 5.14
CA ARG A 67 1.01 -13.56 6.20
C ARG A 67 0.90 -15.08 6.07
N ALA A 68 0.88 -15.61 4.85
CA ALA A 68 0.82 -17.06 4.59
C ALA A 68 2.14 -17.75 4.89
N HIS A 69 3.27 -17.08 4.66
CA HIS A 69 4.62 -17.56 4.90
C HIS A 69 5.32 -16.70 5.96
N PRO A 70 4.89 -16.78 7.24
CA PRO A 70 5.56 -16.05 8.30
C PRO A 70 7.03 -16.50 8.40
N PRO A 71 8.00 -15.58 8.64
CA PRO A 71 9.41 -15.94 8.68
C PRO A 71 9.65 -17.10 9.65
N SER A 72 10.34 -18.13 9.17
CA SER A 72 10.82 -19.25 9.99
C SER A 72 11.72 -18.66 11.06
N ARG A 73 11.35 -18.88 12.32
CA ARG A 73 12.06 -18.39 13.49
C ARG A 73 13.55 -18.69 13.45
#